data_AF-A0A2N2C9M2-F1
#
_entry.id   AF-A0A2N2C9M2-F1
#
_cell.length_a   1.000
_cell.length_b   1.000
_cell.length_c   1.000
_cell.angle_alpha   90.00
_cell.angle_beta   90.00
_cell.angle_gamma   90.00
#
_symmetry.space_group_name_H-M   'P 1'
#
loop_
_entity.id
_entity.type
_entity.pdbx_description
1 polymer ?
#
loop_
_entity_poly.entity_id
_entity_poly.type
_entity_poly.pdbx_seq_one_letter_code
_entity_poly.pdbx_strand_id
1 'polypeptide(L)'
;MQMLEDANENKFDIILAKELSRLVRNIGLSEDLKKVVMNNKIHVWTLDGAINTVEDDISKYDLYAWLYEEESRRTSNHIKDHMRVIAESGRYIKGEAPYGYYVDDGKLITREDEVPQVVRLIFKQYIDGHVF
;
A
#
# COMPACT_ATOMS: atom_id res chain seq x y z
N MET A 1 -9.81 -11.33 -8.37
CA MET A 1 -9.83 -12.16 -7.15
C MET A 1 -9.77 -13.64 -7.52
N GLN A 2 -8.89 -14.02 -8.45
CA GLN A 2 -8.94 -15.36 -9.05
C GLN A 2 -8.67 -16.48 -8.03
N MET A 3 -7.76 -16.26 -7.07
CA MET A 3 -7.46 -17.24 -6.02
C MET A 3 -8.65 -17.56 -5.10
N LEU A 4 -9.46 -16.57 -4.70
CA LEU A 4 -10.62 -16.80 -3.82
C LEU A 4 -11.79 -17.45 -4.58
N GLU A 5 -11.93 -17.13 -5.87
CA GLU A 5 -12.89 -17.80 -6.76
C GLU A 5 -12.51 -19.27 -6.97
N ASP A 6 -11.25 -19.54 -7.29
CA ASP A 6 -10.71 -20.90 -7.44
C ASP A 6 -10.81 -21.72 -6.14
N ALA A 7 -10.68 -21.06 -4.99
CA ALA A 7 -10.91 -21.63 -3.67
C ALA A 7 -12.39 -22.03 -3.47
N ASN A 8 -13.34 -21.17 -3.85
CA ASN A 8 -14.77 -21.48 -3.79
C ASN A 8 -15.17 -22.61 -4.75
N GLU A 9 -14.48 -22.73 -5.89
CA GLU A 9 -14.69 -23.79 -6.87
C GLU A 9 -13.98 -25.11 -6.50
N ASN A 10 -13.35 -25.21 -5.32
CA ASN A 10 -12.57 -26.36 -4.85
C ASN A 10 -11.47 -26.81 -5.84
N LYS A 11 -10.80 -25.87 -6.51
CA LYS A 11 -9.69 -26.20 -7.42
C LYS A 11 -8.40 -26.57 -6.68
N PHE A 12 -8.32 -26.26 -5.39
CA PHE A 12 -7.21 -26.61 -4.51
C PHE A 12 -7.68 -26.70 -3.05
N ASP A 13 -6.93 -27.43 -2.24
CA ASP A 13 -7.23 -27.66 -0.82
C ASP A 13 -6.34 -26.85 0.13
N ILE A 14 -5.21 -26.31 -0.36
CA ILE A 14 -4.22 -25.63 0.49
C ILE A 14 -3.70 -24.35 -0.19
N ILE A 15 -3.70 -23.26 0.56
CA ILE A 15 -2.99 -22.02 0.24
C ILE A 15 -1.68 -22.00 1.03
N LEU A 16 -0.56 -22.04 0.30
CA LEU A 16 0.77 -21.91 0.88
C LEU A 16 1.31 -20.50 0.66
N ALA A 17 1.80 -19.86 1.72
CA ALA A 17 2.44 -18.55 1.63
C ALA A 17 3.71 -18.49 2.47
N LYS A 18 4.63 -17.58 2.11
CA LYS A 18 5.82 -17.34 2.92
C LYS A 18 5.47 -16.82 4.32
N GLU A 19 4.51 -15.90 4.38
CA GLU A 19 4.09 -15.14 5.56
C GLU A 19 2.65 -14.62 5.31
N LEU A 20 1.88 -14.39 6.38
CA LEU A 20 0.47 -13.98 6.28
C LEU A 20 0.29 -12.64 5.54
N SER A 21 1.27 -11.73 5.65
CA SER A 21 1.24 -10.42 4.96
C SER A 21 1.20 -10.54 3.43
N ARG A 22 1.60 -11.68 2.84
CA ARG A 22 1.47 -11.95 1.39
C ARG A 22 0.06 -12.28 0.98
N LEU A 23 -0.72 -12.85 1.90
CA LEU A 23 -2.12 -13.18 1.69
C LEU A 23 -2.99 -11.97 1.99
N VAL A 24 -2.74 -11.27 3.10
CA VAL A 24 -3.62 -10.21 3.59
C VAL A 24 -3.01 -8.84 3.31
N ARG A 25 -3.11 -8.37 2.06
CA ARG A 25 -2.65 -7.02 1.66
C ARG A 25 -3.63 -5.89 2.02
N ASN A 26 -4.88 -6.21 2.32
CA ASN A 26 -5.92 -5.29 2.73
C ASN A 26 -6.84 -6.01 3.74
N ILE A 27 -7.34 -5.29 4.73
CA ILE A 27 -8.27 -5.75 5.77
C ILE A 27 -9.48 -6.47 5.15
N GLY A 28 -10.03 -5.98 4.03
CA GLY A 28 -11.14 -6.67 3.35
C GLY A 28 -10.79 -8.08 2.85
N LEU A 29 -9.55 -8.26 2.38
CA LEU A 29 -9.07 -9.58 1.94
C LEU A 29 -8.85 -10.54 3.11
N SER A 30 -8.57 -10.00 4.31
CA SER A 30 -8.43 -10.76 5.56
C SER A 30 -9.71 -11.51 5.91
N GLU A 31 -10.85 -10.82 5.84
CA GLU A 31 -12.15 -11.37 6.22
C GLU A 31 -12.63 -12.43 5.23
N ASP A 32 -12.46 -12.17 3.93
CA ASP A 32 -12.88 -13.11 2.90
C ASP A 32 -12.03 -14.38 2.90
N LEU A 33 -10.71 -14.24 3.12
CA LEU A 33 -9.82 -15.39 3.33
C LEU A 33 -10.24 -16.19 4.57
N LYS A 34 -10.54 -15.52 5.68
CA LYS A 34 -11.01 -16.17 6.91
C LYS A 34 -12.33 -16.92 6.70
N LYS A 35 -13.29 -16.34 5.98
CA LYS A 35 -14.55 -17.00 5.62
C LYS A 35 -14.31 -18.24 4.77
N VAL A 36 -13.43 -18.16 3.78
CA VAL A 36 -13.08 -19.31 2.93
C VAL A 36 -12.44 -20.42 3.75
N VAL A 37 -11.53 -20.10 4.67
CA VAL A 37 -10.88 -21.08 5.56
C VAL A 37 -11.86 -21.72 6.56
N MET A 38 -12.83 -20.95 7.07
CA MET A 38 -13.83 -21.45 8.02
C MET A 38 -14.99 -22.20 7.35
N ASN A 39 -15.39 -21.81 6.14
CA ASN A 39 -16.59 -22.35 5.47
C ASN A 39 -16.26 -23.41 4.40
N ASN A 40 -15.16 -23.23 3.66
CA ASN A 40 -14.71 -24.16 2.65
C ASN A 40 -13.52 -24.92 3.22
N LYS A 41 -13.36 -26.19 2.87
CA LYS A 41 -12.34 -27.10 3.42
C LYS A 41 -10.90 -26.77 2.96
N ILE A 42 -10.56 -25.49 2.86
CA ILE A 42 -9.29 -24.98 2.36
C ILE A 42 -8.42 -24.58 3.53
N HIS A 43 -7.24 -25.16 3.56
CA HIS A 43 -6.26 -24.89 4.58
C HIS A 43 -5.32 -23.75 4.17
N VAL A 44 -4.84 -23.00 5.14
CA VAL A 44 -3.78 -22.01 4.97
C VAL A 44 -2.58 -22.47 5.77
N TRP A 45 -1.41 -22.46 5.12
CA TRP A 45 -0.14 -22.74 5.75
C TRP A 45 0.86 -21.64 5.40
N THR A 46 1.39 -20.98 6.42
CA THR A 46 2.47 -20.02 6.27
C THR A 46 3.81 -20.62 6.70
N LEU A 47 4.85 -20.42 5.89
CA LEU A 47 6.19 -20.98 6.13
C LEU A 47 6.90 -20.39 7.36
N ASP A 48 6.50 -19.20 7.78
CA ASP A 48 6.94 -18.56 9.02
C ASP A 48 6.32 -19.19 10.29
N GLY A 49 5.37 -20.13 10.13
CA GLY A 49 4.67 -20.79 11.23
C GLY A 49 3.59 -19.92 11.91
N ALA A 50 3.22 -18.78 11.33
CA ALA A 50 2.18 -17.92 11.88
C ALA A 50 0.79 -18.60 11.86
N ILE A 51 0.45 -19.29 10.76
CA ILE A 51 -0.81 -20.01 10.61
C ILE A 51 -0.56 -21.38 9.99
N ASN A 52 -1.15 -22.40 10.60
CA ASN A 52 -1.25 -23.74 10.03
C ASN A 52 -2.63 -24.32 10.34
N THR A 53 -3.57 -24.15 9.42
CA THR A 53 -4.93 -24.68 9.62
C THR A 53 -5.06 -26.14 9.21
N VAL A 54 -4.00 -26.78 8.70
CA VAL A 54 -3.96 -28.25 8.53
C VAL A 54 -3.89 -28.93 9.91
N GLU A 55 -3.25 -28.28 10.88
CA GLU A 55 -3.15 -28.73 12.28
C GLU A 55 -4.25 -28.11 13.18
N ASP A 56 -5.28 -27.51 12.58
CA ASP A 56 -6.38 -26.83 13.28
C ASP A 56 -5.95 -25.62 14.15
N ASP A 57 -4.77 -25.05 13.90
CA ASP A 57 -4.27 -23.85 14.60
C ASP A 57 -4.83 -22.56 13.97
N ILE A 58 -6.15 -22.43 14.00
CA ILE A 58 -6.88 -21.24 13.54
C ILE A 58 -6.90 -20.16 14.64
N SER A 59 -6.72 -20.55 15.90
CA SER A 59 -6.82 -19.69 17.08
C SER A 59 -5.91 -18.45 17.04
N LYS A 60 -4.76 -18.56 16.36
CA LYS A 60 -3.76 -17.49 16.25
C LYS A 60 -3.98 -16.57 15.05
N TYR A 61 -4.90 -16.90 14.14
CA TYR A 61 -5.13 -16.16 12.89
C TYR A 61 -5.37 -14.66 13.15
N ASP A 62 -6.30 -14.35 14.05
CA ASP A 62 -6.69 -12.95 14.32
C ASP A 62 -5.54 -12.14 14.94
N LEU A 63 -4.77 -12.77 15.83
CA LEU A 63 -3.61 -12.14 16.46
C LEU A 63 -2.52 -11.81 15.43
N TYR A 64 -2.19 -12.76 14.55
CA TYR A 64 -1.18 -12.53 13.52
C TYR A 64 -1.68 -11.55 12.46
N ALA A 65 -2.94 -11.65 12.04
CA ALA A 65 -3.54 -10.70 11.11
C ALA A 65 -3.44 -9.27 11.65
N TRP A 66 -3.78 -9.07 12.92
CA TRP A 66 -3.64 -7.78 13.60
C TRP A 66 -2.16 -7.32 13.69
N LEU A 67 -1.24 -8.22 14.08
CA LEU A 67 0.20 -7.89 14.19
C LEU A 67 0.78 -7.42 12.85
N TYR A 68 0.46 -8.13 11.77
CA TYR A 68 0.91 -7.76 10.43
C TYR A 68 0.28 -6.46 9.93
N GLU A 69 -0.98 -6.20 10.28
CA GLU A 69 -1.63 -4.92 9.97
C GLU A 69 -0.92 -3.75 10.70
N GLU A 70 -0.59 -3.94 11.98
CA GLU A 70 0.13 -2.95 12.78
C GLU A 70 1.54 -2.69 12.24
N GLU A 71 2.29 -3.72 11.84
CA GLU A 71 3.61 -3.57 11.21
C GLU A 71 3.53 -2.81 9.86
N SER A 72 2.51 -3.09 9.05
CA SER A 72 2.25 -2.36 7.81
C SER A 72 1.96 -0.88 8.08
N ARG A 73 1.13 -0.59 9.09
CA ARG A 73 0.79 0.78 9.53
C ARG A 73 2.02 1.52 10.03
N ARG A 74 2.86 0.88 10.85
CA ARG A 74 4.13 1.43 11.34
C ARG A 74 5.08 1.77 10.21
N THR A 75 5.26 0.86 9.25
CA THR A 75 6.10 1.09 8.07
C THR A 75 5.61 2.29 7.26
N SER A 76 4.29 2.39 7.04
CA SER A 76 3.68 3.52 6.33
C SER A 76 3.93 4.84 7.06
N ASN A 77 3.76 4.87 8.39
CA ASN A 77 4.03 6.05 9.20
C ASN A 77 5.51 6.45 9.14
N HIS A 78 6.43 5.48 9.25
CA HIS A 78 7.85 5.74 9.17
C HIS A 78 8.25 6.37 7.82
N ILE A 79 7.68 5.89 6.71
CA ILE A 79 7.90 6.50 5.39
C ILE A 79 7.41 7.95 5.37
N LYS A 80 6.21 8.23 5.89
CA LYS A 80 5.66 9.59 5.95
C LYS A 80 6.50 10.51 6.82
N ASP A 81 6.99 10.02 7.95
CA ASP A 81 7.85 10.78 8.86
C ASP A 81 9.19 11.09 8.20
N HIS A 82 9.81 10.13 7.52
CA HIS A 82 11.01 10.35 6.73
C HIS A 82 10.79 11.40 5.62
N MET A 83 9.67 11.32 4.89
CA MET A 83 9.30 12.33 3.89
C MET A 83 9.12 13.72 4.51
N ARG A 84 8.50 13.81 5.70
CA ARG A 84 8.33 15.05 6.44
C ARG A 84 9.67 15.67 6.82
N VAL A 85 10.59 14.87 7.38
CA VAL A 85 11.94 15.33 7.75
C VAL A 85 12.70 15.88 6.54
N ILE A 86 12.60 15.22 5.38
CA ILE A 86 13.22 15.73 4.15
C ILE A 86 12.60 17.07 3.75
N ALA A 87 11.28 17.20 3.76
CA ALA A 87 10.59 18.44 3.43
C ALA A 87 10.93 19.59 4.41
N GLU A 88 10.97 19.31 5.71
CA GLU A 88 11.36 20.26 6.75
C GLU A 88 12.82 20.73 6.59
N SER A 89 13.69 19.88 6.05
CA SER A 89 15.06 20.26 5.68
C SER A 89 15.17 21.10 4.40
N GLY A 90 14.03 21.43 3.77
CA GLY A 90 13.97 22.21 2.52
C GLY A 90 14.39 21.44 1.28
N ARG A 91 14.43 20.10 1.36
CA ARG A 91 14.81 19.23 0.25
C ARG A 91 13.60 18.63 -0.46
N TYR A 92 13.76 18.37 -1.74
CA TYR A 92 12.81 17.67 -2.57
C TYR A 92 12.83 16.17 -2.25
N ILE A 93 11.65 15.62 -1.93
CA ILE A 93 11.51 14.29 -1.33
C ILE A 93 11.93 13.17 -2.28
N LYS A 94 11.32 13.09 -3.47
CA LYS A 94 11.73 12.26 -4.62
C LYS A 94 10.76 12.47 -5.79
N GLY A 95 11.14 11.99 -6.96
CA GLY A 95 10.28 11.90 -8.15
C GLY A 95 10.82 12.70 -9.31
N GLU A 96 10.05 12.77 -10.38
CA GLU A 96 10.30 13.73 -11.45
C GLU A 96 9.90 15.13 -10.98
N ALA A 97 10.75 16.13 -11.28
CA ALA A 97 10.48 17.51 -10.95
C ALA A 97 9.09 17.92 -11.49
N PRO A 98 8.25 18.63 -10.72
CA PRO A 98 6.99 19.15 -11.23
C PRO A 98 7.21 20.06 -12.44
N TYR A 99 6.24 20.10 -13.35
CA TYR A 99 6.29 20.94 -14.53
C TYR A 99 6.56 22.42 -14.16
N GLY A 100 7.54 23.04 -14.83
CA GLY A 100 8.02 24.39 -14.50
C GLY A 100 9.17 24.43 -13.48
N TYR A 101 9.61 23.28 -12.98
CA TYR A 101 10.74 23.17 -12.06
C TYR A 101 11.78 22.17 -12.56
N TYR A 102 12.97 22.23 -11.99
CA TYR A 102 13.97 21.18 -12.05
C TYR A 102 14.54 20.96 -10.63
N VAL A 103 15.20 19.82 -10.44
CA VAL A 103 15.85 19.51 -9.16
C VAL A 103 17.35 19.73 -9.32
N ASP A 104 17.92 20.56 -8.45
CA ASP A 104 19.36 20.80 -8.35
C ASP A 104 19.79 20.71 -6.88
N ASP A 105 20.83 19.94 -6.60
CA ASP A 105 21.31 19.61 -5.26
C ASP A 105 20.19 19.25 -4.26
N GLY A 106 19.20 18.47 -4.73
CA GLY A 106 18.06 18.05 -3.92
C GLY A 106 17.10 19.18 -3.54
N LYS A 107 17.16 20.34 -4.19
CA LYS A 107 16.21 21.45 -4.05
C LYS A 107 15.42 21.64 -5.33
N LEU A 108 14.17 22.08 -5.19
CA LEU A 108 13.34 22.49 -6.32
C LEU A 108 13.71 23.90 -6.74
N ILE A 109 14.14 24.06 -7.99
CA ILE A 109 14.43 25.35 -8.60
C ILE A 109 13.46 25.61 -9.75
N THR A 110 12.91 26.82 -9.80
CA THR A 110 12.02 27.26 -10.89
C THR A 110 12.82 27.39 -12.18
N ARG A 111 12.26 26.91 -13.29
CA ARG A 111 12.86 27.09 -14.62
C ARG A 111 12.85 28.57 -15.02
N GLU A 112 13.79 28.97 -15.87
CA GLU A 112 13.86 30.36 -16.39
C GLU A 112 13.12 30.54 -17.72
N ASP A 113 12.58 29.46 -18.29
CA ASP A 113 11.81 29.49 -19.53
C ASP A 113 10.36 29.97 -19.30
N GLU A 114 9.53 29.94 -20.34
CA GLU A 114 8.13 30.39 -20.26
C GLU A 114 7.23 29.41 -19.46
N VAL A 115 7.72 28.22 -19.13
CA VAL A 115 6.91 27.14 -18.54
C VAL A 115 6.28 27.53 -17.19
N PRO A 116 6.99 28.16 -16.23
CA PRO A 116 6.38 28.63 -15.00
C PRO A 116 5.30 29.69 -15.21
N GLN A 117 5.34 30.45 -16.31
CA GLN A 117 4.30 31.43 -16.63
C GLN A 117 2.98 30.73 -17.00
N VAL A 118 3.05 29.60 -17.69
CA VAL A 118 1.88 28.76 -17.99
C VAL A 118 1.22 28.28 -16.69
N VAL A 119 2.01 27.81 -15.72
CA VAL A 119 1.48 27.38 -14.40
C VAL A 119 0.79 28.54 -13.68
N ARG A 120 1.41 29.73 -13.66
CA ARG A 120 0.82 30.94 -13.06
C ARG A 120 -0.46 31.36 -13.76
N LEU A 121 -0.51 31.26 -15.09
CA LEU A 121 -1.70 31.57 -15.87
C LEU A 121 -2.86 30.63 -15.54
N ILE A 122 -2.62 29.32 -15.54
CA ILE A 122 -3.63 28.31 -15.19
C ILE A 122 -4.18 28.57 -13.78
N PHE A 123 -3.30 28.83 -12.81
CA PHE A 123 -3.70 29.14 -11.44
C PHE A 123 -4.53 30.42 -11.34
N LYS A 124 -4.14 31.47 -12.07
CA LYS A 124 -4.91 32.72 -12.13
C LYS A 124 -6.31 32.49 -12.71
N GLN A 125 -6.40 31.80 -13.83
CA GLN A 125 -7.67 31.48 -14.49
C GLN A 125 -8.60 30.67 -13.57
N TYR A 126 -8.05 29.72 -12.82
CA TYR A 126 -8.79 28.97 -11.80
C TYR A 126 -9.37 29.87 -10.70
N ILE A 127 -8.57 30.80 -10.14
CA ILE A 127 -9.04 31.75 -9.12
C ILE A 127 -10.10 32.71 -9.67
N ASP A 128 -9.93 33.14 -10.92
CA ASP A 128 -10.86 34.04 -11.62
C ASP A 128 -12.19 33.33 -12.00
N GLY A 129 -12.33 32.03 -11.68
CA GLY A 129 -13.55 31.26 -11.88
C GLY A 129 -13.70 30.69 -13.29
N HIS A 130 -12.64 30.73 -14.10
CA HIS A 130 -12.62 30.08 -15.40
C HIS A 130 -12.42 28.57 -15.23
N VAL A 131 -13.31 27.79 -15.82
CA VAL A 131 -13.26 26.32 -15.81
C VAL A 131 -12.62 25.86 -17.12
N PHE A 132 -11.62 24.99 -17.02
CA PHE A 132 -10.96 24.33 -18.15
C PHE A 132 -11.54 22.95 -18.41
#